data_AF-G9N6F1-F1
#
_entry.id   AF-G9N6F1-F1
#
_cell.length_a   1.000
_cell.length_b   1.000
_cell.length_c   1.000
_cell.angle_alpha   90.00
_cell.angle_beta   90.00
_cell.angle_gamma   90.00
#
_symmetry.space_group_name_H-M   'P 1'
#
loop_
_entity.id
_entity.type
_entity.pdbx_description
1 polymer ?
#
loop_
_entity_poly.entity_id
_entity_poly.type
_entity_poly.pdbx_seq_one_letter_code
_entity_poly.pdbx_strand_id
1 'polypeptide(L)'
;MCSDSDLSETSTRCYAAVNEWKASDESEEAHVRLLIEKGEPIPLTILWGAVYWRRPEVVDLLLSVGVDPNRRHARAERIMPRGENDWLDREPDRMPWPDDGAQFPLGIAANIPSDEDQQEKAYRMVRSLLRHGADPYALFTSQLSEGLYSKDSRPLFPGQEISEPIDPTGIGEHQGQRIEDILGPDFRGTLPKVVVTDFGLRSVIHSVLDSGDYFKPFLESPEFMKNLKLEHRDPQGRTLFLSACRNQFGADSPLDEFPHQHTDAEPGLHHESDQPPGVNSGPSVNVKGAQPQTVVEALLDLGADPLATDNQGKNALHQLLEAHLMGGDKPPAICQTLHYLIARFPSLVNQPDHNGLAPIHTAIRRMWQYSTVSSKDQLCDEFRPPEDCVLELLEAGANVHARDASNNTVIHYLADGFLDAFDGGNRRRQLFYMLLDKYQCAQYINSANNLGLTPIQLMLSYTECKDEIHSWEWSSCYWNNLPNMQPVDEELFGKFDELGTDWMVRDKFGRTLLHGVLQVQACMTRVQWRCRYLLQKGVDPMARDFEGKTARDLALERQDSTTLRILEEAEQAAAHGKN
;
A
#
# COMPACT_ATOMS: atom_id res chain seq x y z
N MET A 1 5.28 -46.61 -2.46
CA MET A 1 5.70 -46.49 -1.06
C MET A 1 6.92 -45.59 -1.03
N CYS A 2 6.69 -44.28 -1.01
CA CYS A 2 7.68 -43.29 -0.62
C CYS A 2 7.26 -42.86 0.79
N SER A 3 8.20 -42.84 1.72
CA SER A 3 7.96 -42.50 3.11
C SER A 3 7.63 -41.01 3.27
N ASP A 4 6.69 -40.69 4.15
CA ASP A 4 6.22 -39.34 4.52
C ASP A 4 7.31 -38.40 5.11
N SER A 5 8.57 -38.83 5.13
CA SER A 5 9.68 -38.13 5.79
C SER A 5 10.47 -37.17 4.89
N ASP A 6 10.33 -37.23 3.56
CA ASP A 6 11.23 -36.53 2.62
C ASP A 6 10.60 -35.29 1.93
N LEU A 7 9.41 -34.84 2.34
CA LEU A 7 8.74 -33.65 1.78
C LEU A 7 9.10 -32.35 2.53
N SER A 8 10.34 -32.23 3.00
CA SER A 8 10.85 -30.96 3.52
C SER A 8 11.31 -30.06 2.36
N GLU A 9 10.66 -28.89 2.26
CA GLU A 9 11.10 -27.68 1.52
C GLU A 9 10.70 -27.47 0.06
N THR A 10 10.03 -28.40 -0.63
CA THR A 10 9.52 -28.11 -1.99
C THR A 10 8.07 -27.60 -1.96
N SER A 11 7.81 -26.55 -2.76
CA SER A 11 6.66 -25.64 -2.75
C SER A 11 5.27 -26.25 -2.45
N THR A 12 4.37 -25.43 -1.90
CA THR A 12 2.92 -25.70 -1.74
C THR A 12 2.25 -26.19 -3.03
N ARG A 13 2.81 -25.87 -4.20
CA ARG A 13 2.39 -26.41 -5.51
C ARG A 13 2.66 -27.91 -5.65
N CYS A 14 3.65 -28.49 -4.97
CA CYS A 14 4.03 -29.90 -5.14
C CYS A 14 2.99 -30.87 -4.54
N TYR A 15 2.34 -30.57 -3.40
CA TYR A 15 1.30 -31.47 -2.87
C TYR A 15 -0.01 -31.37 -3.68
N ALA A 16 -0.36 -30.15 -4.14
CA ALA A 16 -1.46 -29.91 -5.07
C ALA A 16 -1.23 -30.57 -6.43
N ALA A 17 -0.03 -30.43 -7.01
CA ALA A 17 0.35 -31.02 -8.30
C ALA A 17 0.52 -32.55 -8.26
N VAL A 18 0.92 -33.13 -7.12
CA VAL A 18 1.01 -34.59 -6.97
C VAL A 18 -0.38 -35.24 -6.95
N ASN A 19 -1.43 -34.52 -6.54
CA ASN A 19 -2.82 -34.99 -6.57
C ASN A 19 -3.58 -34.62 -7.85
N GLU A 20 -3.18 -33.58 -8.60
CA GLU A 20 -3.69 -33.31 -9.96
C GLU A 20 -3.54 -34.51 -10.92
N TRP A 21 -2.51 -35.35 -10.71
CA TRP A 21 -2.21 -36.45 -11.63
C TRP A 21 -3.06 -37.72 -11.44
N LYS A 22 -3.97 -37.77 -10.46
CA LYS A 22 -4.76 -38.99 -10.19
C LYS A 22 -6.16 -38.73 -9.62
N ALA A 23 -7.10 -38.16 -10.39
CA ALA A 23 -8.52 -38.55 -10.34
C ALA A 23 -9.40 -37.69 -11.26
N SER A 24 -10.39 -38.34 -11.89
CA SER A 24 -11.62 -37.68 -12.33
C SER A 24 -12.52 -37.38 -11.12
N ASP A 25 -13.32 -36.32 -11.18
CA ASP A 25 -14.25 -35.86 -10.13
C ASP A 25 -15.03 -36.97 -9.39
N GLU A 26 -15.53 -37.98 -10.12
CA GLU A 26 -16.29 -39.10 -9.54
C GLU A 26 -15.46 -40.00 -8.61
N SER A 27 -14.14 -40.02 -8.74
CA SER A 27 -13.25 -40.92 -8.00
C SER A 27 -12.91 -40.41 -6.60
N GLU A 28 -12.89 -39.10 -6.35
CA GLU A 28 -12.54 -38.54 -5.04
C GLU A 28 -13.73 -38.55 -4.08
N GLU A 29 -14.92 -38.17 -4.52
CA GLU A 29 -16.13 -38.26 -3.70
C GLU A 29 -16.44 -39.71 -3.32
N ALA A 30 -16.36 -40.63 -4.29
CA ALA A 30 -16.53 -42.06 -4.03
C ALA A 30 -15.46 -42.60 -3.07
N HIS A 31 -14.22 -42.10 -3.16
CA HIS A 31 -13.15 -42.46 -2.24
C HIS A 31 -13.41 -41.94 -0.81
N VAL A 32 -13.84 -40.68 -0.65
CA VAL A 32 -14.18 -40.12 0.67
C VAL A 32 -15.37 -40.86 1.28
N ARG A 33 -16.41 -41.16 0.48
CA ARG A 33 -17.53 -42.00 0.92
C ARG A 33 -17.04 -43.38 1.38
N LEU A 34 -16.15 -44.00 0.63
CA LEU A 34 -15.58 -45.30 0.99
C LEU A 34 -14.78 -45.25 2.30
N LEU A 35 -13.99 -44.20 2.52
CA LEU A 35 -13.24 -43.99 3.78
C LEU A 35 -14.20 -43.87 4.97
N ILE A 36 -15.28 -43.11 4.80
CA ILE A 36 -16.34 -42.94 5.80
C ILE A 36 -17.05 -44.27 6.07
N GLU A 37 -17.49 -44.98 5.03
CA GLU A 37 -18.20 -46.25 5.13
C GLU A 37 -17.36 -47.34 5.81
N LYS A 38 -16.05 -47.34 5.59
CA LYS A 38 -15.11 -48.28 6.21
C LYS A 38 -14.69 -47.87 7.63
N GLY A 39 -15.09 -46.69 8.11
CA GLY A 39 -14.67 -46.15 9.40
C GLY A 39 -13.17 -45.86 9.46
N GLU A 40 -12.54 -45.60 8.31
CA GLU A 40 -11.11 -45.26 8.24
C GLU A 40 -10.88 -43.83 8.74
N PRO A 41 -9.71 -43.55 9.35
CA PRO A 41 -9.40 -42.21 9.84
C PRO A 41 -9.31 -41.23 8.66
N ILE A 42 -10.14 -40.19 8.70
CA ILE A 42 -10.14 -39.12 7.69
C ILE A 42 -8.85 -38.30 7.80
N PRO A 43 -8.04 -38.19 6.73
CA PRO A 43 -6.80 -37.41 6.75
C PRO A 43 -7.02 -35.94 7.14
N LEU A 44 -6.08 -35.38 7.90
CA LEU A 44 -6.20 -34.02 8.43
C LEU A 44 -6.28 -32.93 7.34
N THR A 45 -5.75 -33.19 6.15
CA THR A 45 -5.66 -32.23 5.04
C THR A 45 -6.83 -32.29 4.06
N ILE A 46 -7.74 -33.27 4.18
CA ILE A 46 -8.72 -33.55 3.14
C ILE A 46 -9.80 -32.46 3.02
N LEU A 47 -10.21 -31.86 4.14
CA LEU A 47 -11.16 -30.74 4.13
C LEU A 47 -10.54 -29.50 3.48
N TRP A 48 -9.29 -29.19 3.83
CA TRP A 48 -8.54 -28.07 3.22
C TRP A 48 -8.41 -28.27 1.71
N GLY A 49 -8.06 -29.49 1.27
CA GLY A 49 -7.97 -29.81 -0.16
C GLY A 49 -9.31 -29.68 -0.88
N ALA A 50 -10.40 -30.20 -0.29
CA ALA A 50 -11.74 -30.09 -0.87
C ALA A 50 -12.19 -28.62 -1.05
N VAL A 51 -11.85 -27.76 -0.09
CA VAL A 51 -12.13 -26.32 -0.19
C VAL A 51 -11.25 -25.63 -1.22
N TYR A 52 -9.93 -25.89 -1.20
CA TYR A 52 -8.97 -25.30 -2.14
C TYR A 52 -9.33 -25.63 -3.60
N TRP A 53 -9.76 -26.86 -3.85
CA TRP A 53 -10.20 -27.31 -5.18
C TRP A 53 -11.68 -27.08 -5.48
N ARG A 54 -12.39 -26.32 -4.64
CA ARG A 54 -13.80 -25.92 -4.82
C ARG A 54 -14.76 -27.10 -5.05
N ARG A 55 -14.74 -28.09 -4.15
CA ARG A 55 -15.56 -29.32 -4.17
C ARG A 55 -16.68 -29.27 -3.10
N PRO A 56 -17.80 -28.55 -3.32
CA PRO A 56 -18.81 -28.35 -2.28
C PRO A 56 -19.44 -29.66 -1.79
N GLU A 57 -19.65 -30.65 -2.67
CA GLU A 57 -20.26 -31.94 -2.30
C GLU A 57 -19.37 -32.73 -1.31
N VAL A 58 -18.05 -32.69 -1.53
CA VAL A 58 -17.08 -33.34 -0.64
C VAL A 58 -16.99 -32.60 0.69
N VAL A 59 -17.05 -31.25 0.67
CA VAL A 59 -17.09 -30.43 1.89
C VAL A 59 -18.33 -30.77 2.72
N ASP A 60 -19.51 -30.78 2.11
CA ASP A 60 -20.77 -31.12 2.79
C ASP A 60 -20.72 -32.53 3.42
N LEU A 61 -20.19 -33.50 2.68
CA LEU A 61 -20.04 -34.87 3.16
C LEU A 61 -19.12 -34.93 4.39
N LEU A 62 -17.95 -34.31 4.33
CA LEU A 62 -16.98 -34.29 5.43
C LEU A 62 -17.55 -33.59 6.68
N LEU A 63 -18.23 -32.47 6.50
CA LEU A 63 -18.85 -31.74 7.60
C LEU A 63 -20.03 -32.51 8.22
N SER A 64 -20.79 -33.25 7.41
CA SER A 64 -21.92 -34.07 7.88
C SER A 64 -21.49 -35.23 8.79
N VAL A 65 -20.28 -35.77 8.59
CA VAL A 65 -19.70 -36.81 9.44
C VAL A 65 -18.96 -36.25 10.66
N GLY A 66 -19.00 -34.92 10.86
CA GLY A 66 -18.47 -34.26 12.05
C GLY A 66 -16.99 -33.90 11.97
N VAL A 67 -16.41 -33.77 10.76
CA VAL A 67 -15.09 -33.14 10.60
C VAL A 67 -15.18 -31.69 11.07
N ASP A 68 -14.25 -31.27 11.93
CA ASP A 68 -14.18 -29.90 12.44
C ASP A 68 -13.97 -28.90 11.27
N PRO A 69 -14.89 -27.94 11.04
CA PRO A 69 -14.77 -26.96 9.97
C PRO A 69 -13.60 -25.97 10.16
N ASN A 70 -13.05 -25.88 11.38
CA ASN A 70 -11.91 -25.02 11.69
C ASN A 70 -10.56 -25.76 11.57
N ARG A 71 -10.58 -27.02 11.11
CA ARG A 71 -9.35 -27.81 10.95
C ARG A 71 -8.46 -27.21 9.85
N ARG A 72 -7.21 -26.89 10.22
CA ARG A 72 -6.22 -26.26 9.33
C ARG A 72 -5.17 -27.22 8.81
N HIS A 73 -4.46 -26.76 7.78
CA HIS A 73 -3.27 -27.40 7.26
C HIS A 73 -2.12 -27.39 8.28
N ALA A 74 -1.29 -28.44 8.32
CA ALA A 74 -0.20 -28.58 9.30
C ALA A 74 0.82 -27.42 9.27
N ARG A 75 1.00 -26.79 8.10
CA ARG A 75 1.82 -25.57 7.97
C ARG A 75 1.28 -24.43 8.82
N ALA A 76 -0.04 -24.21 8.84
CA ALA A 76 -0.67 -23.15 9.62
C ALA A 76 -0.30 -23.29 11.11
N GLU A 77 -0.44 -24.48 11.68
CA GLU A 77 -0.11 -24.75 13.09
C GLU A 77 1.37 -24.47 13.42
N ARG A 78 2.28 -24.76 12.49
CA ARG A 78 3.71 -24.49 12.66
C ARG A 78 4.05 -23.01 12.64
N ILE A 79 3.37 -22.21 11.82
CA ILE A 79 3.65 -20.77 11.71
C ILE A 79 2.85 -19.93 12.71
N MET A 80 1.76 -20.45 13.27
CA MET A 80 0.91 -19.72 14.23
C MET A 80 1.69 -18.98 15.33
N PRO A 81 2.66 -19.59 16.04
CA PRO A 81 3.38 -18.93 17.13
C PRO A 81 4.26 -17.75 16.69
N ARG A 82 4.48 -17.58 15.38
CA ARG A 82 5.31 -16.50 14.82
C ARG A 82 4.53 -15.21 14.58
N GLY A 83 3.20 -15.25 14.68
CA GLY A 83 2.35 -14.13 14.33
C GLY A 83 2.37 -13.03 15.40
N GLU A 84 2.58 -11.80 14.95
CA GLU A 84 2.61 -10.60 15.79
C GLU A 84 1.31 -9.81 15.69
N ASN A 85 0.95 -9.04 16.72
CA ASN A 85 -0.33 -8.31 16.76
C ASN A 85 -0.24 -6.92 16.12
N ASP A 86 0.91 -6.28 16.20
CA ASP A 86 1.18 -4.88 15.88
C ASP A 86 1.81 -4.71 14.48
N TRP A 87 1.67 -5.69 13.59
CA TRP A 87 2.43 -5.68 12.34
C TRP A 87 2.03 -4.58 11.35
N LEU A 88 0.78 -4.10 11.41
CA LEU A 88 0.31 -2.95 10.63
C LEU A 88 0.79 -1.61 11.22
N ASP A 89 1.34 -1.66 12.44
CA ASP A 89 1.84 -0.51 13.19
C ASP A 89 3.36 -0.33 13.02
N ARG A 90 4.01 -1.24 12.26
CA ARG A 90 5.45 -1.26 12.06
C ARG A 90 5.83 -0.58 10.75
N GLU A 91 6.94 0.15 10.80
CA GLU A 91 7.61 0.70 9.62
C GLU A 91 8.61 -0.31 9.04
N PRO A 92 8.77 -0.40 7.71
CA PRO A 92 7.89 0.16 6.67
C PRO A 92 6.54 -0.58 6.60
N ASP A 93 5.53 0.04 5.95
CA ASP A 93 4.19 -0.53 5.76
C ASP A 93 4.30 -1.98 5.21
N ARG A 94 3.81 -2.94 6.00
CA ARG A 94 3.86 -4.37 5.65
C ARG A 94 2.56 -4.79 4.99
N MET A 95 2.64 -5.67 4.00
CA MET A 95 1.44 -6.18 3.34
C MET A 95 1.31 -7.69 3.54
N PRO A 96 0.11 -8.19 3.88
CA PRO A 96 -0.12 -9.62 3.92
C PRO A 96 0.16 -10.26 2.57
N TRP A 97 0.99 -11.29 2.56
CA TRP A 97 1.21 -12.12 1.39
C TRP A 97 0.10 -13.19 1.32
N PRO A 98 -0.47 -13.45 0.12
CA PRO A 98 -1.41 -14.56 -0.06
C PRO A 98 -0.71 -15.91 0.24
N ASP A 99 -1.03 -16.53 1.38
CA ASP A 99 -0.60 -17.90 1.72
C ASP A 99 -1.82 -18.75 2.10
N ASP A 100 -2.39 -19.44 1.10
CA ASP A 100 -3.54 -20.33 1.29
C ASP A 100 -3.26 -21.48 2.28
N GLY A 101 -1.98 -21.83 2.49
CA GLY A 101 -1.57 -22.86 3.44
C GLY A 101 -1.61 -22.41 4.91
N ALA A 102 -1.84 -21.12 5.16
CA ALA A 102 -1.94 -20.52 6.49
C ALA A 102 -3.38 -20.26 6.94
N GLN A 103 -4.32 -20.16 6.00
CA GLN A 103 -5.70 -19.74 6.24
C GLN A 103 -6.59 -20.87 6.79
N PHE A 104 -7.71 -20.49 7.41
CA PHE A 104 -8.79 -21.42 7.73
C PHE A 104 -9.58 -21.80 6.47
N PRO A 105 -10.24 -22.98 6.45
CA PRO A 105 -11.12 -23.37 5.35
C PRO A 105 -12.13 -22.29 4.96
N LEU A 106 -12.69 -21.57 5.95
CA LEU A 106 -13.63 -20.50 5.70
C LEU A 106 -13.04 -19.32 4.90
N GLY A 107 -11.80 -18.93 5.17
CA GLY A 107 -11.11 -17.86 4.40
C GLY A 107 -10.85 -18.30 2.97
N ILE A 108 -10.33 -19.52 2.78
CA ILE A 108 -10.03 -20.08 1.45
C ILE A 108 -11.30 -20.23 0.62
N ALA A 109 -12.40 -20.66 1.23
CA ALA A 109 -13.69 -20.77 0.55
C ALA A 109 -14.24 -19.41 0.10
N ALA A 110 -13.90 -18.33 0.81
CA ALA A 110 -14.32 -16.97 0.49
C ALA A 110 -13.45 -16.31 -0.59
N ASN A 111 -12.24 -16.83 -0.88
CA ASN A 111 -11.36 -16.31 -1.92
C ASN A 111 -12.14 -15.99 -3.20
N ILE A 112 -11.85 -14.83 -3.82
CA ILE A 112 -12.59 -14.33 -4.99
C ILE A 112 -12.74 -15.42 -6.08
N PRO A 113 -13.98 -15.77 -6.47
CA PRO A 113 -14.26 -16.66 -7.59
C PRO A 113 -13.77 -16.10 -8.93
N SER A 114 -13.35 -16.99 -9.84
CA SER A 114 -12.96 -16.60 -11.21
C SER A 114 -14.15 -16.41 -12.16
N ASP A 115 -15.25 -17.11 -11.91
CA ASP A 115 -16.43 -17.17 -12.78
C ASP A 115 -17.70 -17.55 -11.98
N GLU A 116 -18.85 -17.51 -12.63
CA GLU A 116 -20.17 -17.79 -12.02
C GLU A 116 -20.29 -19.21 -11.44
N ASP A 117 -19.69 -20.22 -12.07
CA ASP A 117 -19.74 -21.60 -11.56
C ASP A 117 -18.90 -21.73 -10.28
N GLN A 118 -17.71 -21.12 -10.27
CA GLN A 118 -16.87 -21.05 -9.08
C GLN A 118 -17.51 -20.20 -7.98
N GLN A 119 -18.32 -19.21 -8.32
CA GLN A 119 -19.08 -18.39 -7.37
C GLN A 119 -20.14 -19.21 -6.65
N GLU A 120 -20.94 -19.98 -7.38
CA GLU A 120 -21.94 -20.86 -6.78
C GLU A 120 -21.28 -21.91 -5.86
N LYS A 121 -20.13 -22.45 -6.28
CA LYS A 121 -19.34 -23.38 -5.45
C LYS A 121 -18.83 -22.70 -4.17
N ALA A 122 -18.20 -21.53 -4.26
CA ALA A 122 -17.76 -20.76 -3.09
C ALA A 122 -18.91 -20.40 -2.17
N TYR A 123 -20.02 -19.92 -2.73
CA TYR A 123 -21.24 -19.59 -1.99
C TYR A 123 -21.73 -20.78 -1.16
N ARG A 124 -21.83 -21.97 -1.78
CA ARG A 124 -22.22 -23.20 -1.07
C ARG A 124 -21.24 -23.59 0.02
N MET A 125 -19.93 -23.56 -0.28
CA MET A 125 -18.90 -23.92 0.70
C MET A 125 -18.89 -23.00 1.91
N VAL A 126 -18.90 -21.67 1.72
CA VAL A 126 -18.92 -20.71 2.84
C VAL A 126 -20.14 -20.95 3.73
N ARG A 127 -21.33 -21.10 3.13
CA ARG A 127 -22.55 -21.35 3.91
C ARG A 127 -22.53 -22.69 4.63
N SER A 128 -21.98 -23.73 4.02
CA SER A 128 -21.85 -25.04 4.65
C SER A 128 -20.89 -24.98 5.84
N LEU A 129 -19.71 -24.37 5.67
CA LEU A 129 -18.74 -24.18 6.74
C LEU A 129 -19.34 -23.40 7.92
N LEU A 130 -20.04 -22.29 7.65
CA LEU A 130 -20.72 -21.50 8.69
C LEU A 130 -21.81 -22.29 9.42
N ARG A 131 -22.64 -23.06 8.69
CA ARG A 131 -23.67 -23.93 9.28
C ARG A 131 -23.11 -24.99 10.22
N HIS A 132 -21.92 -25.50 9.91
CA HIS A 132 -21.24 -26.51 10.70
C HIS A 132 -20.33 -25.94 11.80
N GLY A 133 -20.30 -24.61 11.99
CA GLY A 133 -19.60 -23.96 13.10
C GLY A 133 -18.19 -23.47 12.79
N ALA A 134 -17.88 -23.17 11.52
CA ALA A 134 -16.67 -22.42 11.19
C ALA A 134 -16.68 -21.06 11.91
N ASP A 135 -15.55 -20.70 12.51
CA ASP A 135 -15.39 -19.45 13.25
C ASP A 135 -14.86 -18.34 12.33
N PRO A 136 -15.68 -17.35 11.94
CA PRO A 136 -15.25 -16.21 11.13
C PRO A 136 -14.28 -15.29 11.87
N TYR A 137 -14.20 -15.38 13.20
CA TYR A 137 -13.34 -14.54 14.02
C TYR A 137 -11.99 -15.20 14.36
N ALA A 138 -11.78 -16.44 13.90
CA ALA A 138 -10.57 -17.19 14.19
C ALA A 138 -9.31 -16.44 13.74
N LEU A 139 -8.27 -16.47 14.58
CA LEU A 139 -6.99 -15.84 14.29
C LEU A 139 -6.05 -16.81 13.58
N PHE A 140 -5.42 -16.34 12.52
CA PHE A 140 -4.38 -17.06 11.80
C PHE A 140 -3.17 -16.16 11.55
N THR A 141 -2.02 -16.79 11.38
CA THR A 141 -0.76 -16.10 11.11
C THR A 141 -0.52 -16.07 9.61
N SER A 142 -0.52 -14.88 9.02
CA SER A 142 -0.20 -14.65 7.62
C SER A 142 1.26 -14.27 7.48
N GLN A 143 1.91 -14.75 6.43
CA GLN A 143 3.22 -14.25 6.04
C GLN A 143 3.05 -12.80 5.57
N LEU A 144 3.92 -11.93 6.04
CA LEU A 144 4.01 -10.55 5.61
C LEU A 144 5.11 -10.49 4.55
N SER A 145 4.78 -9.81 3.46
CA SER A 145 5.79 -9.31 2.56
C SER A 145 6.19 -7.93 3.07
N GLU A 146 7.50 -7.72 3.26
CA GLU A 146 8.06 -6.43 2.83
C GLU A 146 7.65 -6.33 1.36
N GLY A 147 6.84 -5.33 0.99
CA GLY A 147 6.26 -5.25 -0.35
C GLY A 147 7.32 -5.66 -1.37
N LEU A 148 7.03 -6.67 -2.20
CA LEU A 148 7.88 -6.96 -3.36
C LEU A 148 8.18 -5.60 -3.98
N TYR A 149 9.46 -5.24 -4.11
CA TYR A 149 10.03 -3.88 -4.14
C TYR A 149 10.60 -3.39 -2.77
N SER A 150 11.41 -4.22 -2.11
CA SER A 150 12.17 -3.90 -0.88
C SER A 150 13.29 -2.84 -1.06
N LYS A 151 13.20 -2.00 -2.10
CA LYS A 151 14.00 -0.78 -2.30
C LYS A 151 13.15 0.49 -2.45
N ASP A 152 11.84 0.34 -2.65
CA ASP A 152 10.91 1.43 -3.00
C ASP A 152 9.91 1.78 -1.89
N SER A 153 9.94 1.09 -0.74
CA SER A 153 9.05 1.43 0.37
C SER A 153 9.49 2.74 1.02
N ARG A 154 8.78 3.82 0.70
CA ARG A 154 8.98 5.11 1.37
C ARG A 154 8.60 5.01 2.84
N PRO A 155 9.39 5.62 3.75
CA PRO A 155 9.08 5.66 5.17
C PRO A 155 7.83 6.50 5.44
N LEU A 156 7.34 6.43 6.69
CA LEU A 156 6.07 7.04 7.10
C LEU A 156 6.11 8.57 7.04
N PHE A 157 7.21 9.15 7.48
CA PHE A 157 7.45 10.58 7.57
C PHE A 157 8.47 11.04 6.52
N PRO A 158 8.21 12.19 5.86
CA PRO A 158 9.15 12.78 4.91
C PRO A 158 10.56 12.94 5.47
N GLY A 159 11.55 12.42 4.75
CA GLY A 159 12.97 12.61 5.04
C GLY A 159 13.58 11.66 6.07
N GLN A 160 12.86 10.66 6.57
CA GLN A 160 13.44 9.65 7.49
C GLN A 160 14.65 8.93 6.87
N GLU A 161 14.59 8.61 5.57
CA GLU A 161 15.68 7.94 4.85
C GLU A 161 16.97 8.79 4.74
N ILE A 162 16.86 10.11 4.93
CA ILE A 162 17.99 11.05 4.84
C ILE A 162 18.78 11.08 6.15
N SER A 163 18.14 10.73 7.28
CA SER A 163 18.74 10.72 8.62
C SER A 163 19.24 9.35 9.07
N GLU A 164 18.61 8.29 8.60
CA GLU A 164 19.04 6.92 8.82
C GLU A 164 19.18 6.32 7.42
N PRO A 165 20.37 6.36 6.80
CA PRO A 165 20.55 5.62 5.57
C PRO A 165 20.19 4.19 5.89
N ILE A 166 19.11 3.70 5.29
CA ILE A 166 18.71 2.30 5.36
C ILE A 166 19.94 1.56 4.87
N ASP A 167 20.70 0.93 5.77
CA ASP A 167 21.92 0.23 5.40
C ASP A 167 21.48 -0.98 4.56
N PRO A 168 21.55 -0.92 3.22
CA PRO A 168 21.03 -1.99 2.38
C PRO A 168 21.93 -3.21 2.55
N THR A 169 23.21 -2.97 2.88
CA THR A 169 24.22 -3.96 3.18
C THR A 169 24.05 -4.56 4.57
N GLY A 170 23.68 -3.78 5.59
CA GLY A 170 23.41 -4.23 6.96
C GLY A 170 22.10 -5.00 7.08
N ILE A 171 21.05 -4.60 6.34
CA ILE A 171 19.86 -5.43 6.14
C ILE A 171 20.26 -6.74 5.44
N GLY A 172 21.09 -6.68 4.40
CA GLY A 172 21.65 -7.86 3.73
C GLY A 172 22.57 -8.73 4.60
N GLU A 173 23.33 -8.15 5.52
CA GLU A 173 24.28 -8.83 6.42
C GLU A 173 23.57 -9.42 7.64
N HIS A 174 22.57 -8.73 8.21
CA HIS A 174 21.66 -9.29 9.22
C HIS A 174 20.78 -10.39 8.62
N GLN A 175 20.35 -10.25 7.36
CA GLN A 175 19.74 -11.33 6.58
C GLN A 175 20.73 -12.49 6.42
N GLY A 176 21.98 -12.22 6.03
CA GLY A 176 23.05 -13.22 5.87
C GLY A 176 23.37 -14.01 7.14
N GLN A 177 23.57 -13.32 8.28
CA GLN A 177 23.86 -13.96 9.57
C GLN A 177 22.69 -14.79 10.10
N ARG A 178 21.44 -14.31 9.95
CA ARG A 178 20.25 -15.11 10.31
C ARG A 178 20.07 -16.32 9.39
N ILE A 179 20.47 -16.23 8.12
CA ILE A 179 20.44 -17.35 7.17
C ILE A 179 21.51 -18.40 7.53
N GLU A 180 22.71 -17.98 7.94
CA GLU A 180 23.76 -18.88 8.46
C GLU A 180 23.31 -19.62 9.72
N ASP A 181 22.55 -18.95 10.61
CA ASP A 181 21.94 -19.56 11.79
C ASP A 181 20.83 -20.59 11.45
N ILE A 182 20.07 -20.38 10.36
CA ILE A 182 18.95 -21.25 9.94
C ILE A 182 19.44 -22.45 9.11
N LEU A 183 20.35 -22.24 8.15
CA LEU A 183 20.83 -23.26 7.21
C LEU A 183 22.06 -24.02 7.73
N GLY A 184 22.69 -23.52 8.80
CA GLY A 184 23.91 -24.07 9.38
C GLY A 184 25.17 -23.76 8.56
N PRO A 185 26.36 -23.82 9.19
CA PRO A 185 27.62 -23.39 8.58
C PRO A 185 28.10 -24.24 7.39
N ASP A 186 27.45 -25.36 7.09
CA ASP A 186 27.85 -26.34 6.08
C ASP A 186 27.06 -26.24 4.75
N PHE A 187 26.12 -25.29 4.61
CA PHE A 187 25.34 -25.11 3.39
C PHE A 187 26.22 -24.64 2.21
N ARG A 188 26.31 -25.44 1.14
CA ARG A 188 27.14 -25.17 -0.06
C ARG A 188 26.34 -24.82 -1.33
N GLY A 189 25.05 -24.51 -1.21
CA GLY A 189 24.18 -24.13 -2.33
C GLY A 189 24.19 -22.63 -2.66
N THR A 190 23.61 -22.23 -3.78
CA THR A 190 23.25 -20.82 -4.01
C THR A 190 22.19 -20.40 -3.01
N LEU A 191 22.44 -19.29 -2.29
CA LEU A 191 21.46 -18.67 -1.40
C LEU A 191 20.15 -18.45 -2.17
N PRO A 192 19.00 -18.96 -1.69
CA PRO A 192 17.72 -18.55 -2.24
C PRO A 192 17.59 -17.03 -2.10
N LYS A 193 16.85 -16.35 -2.98
CA LYS A 193 16.33 -15.00 -2.68
C LYS A 193 15.36 -15.15 -1.50
N VAL A 194 15.88 -15.14 -0.28
CA VAL A 194 15.08 -15.30 0.94
C VAL A 194 14.51 -13.92 1.28
N VAL A 195 13.23 -13.73 0.95
CA VAL A 195 12.39 -12.67 1.52
C VAL A 195 12.36 -12.89 3.03
N VAL A 196 12.70 -11.87 3.82
CA VAL A 196 12.47 -11.91 5.27
C VAL A 196 10.98 -12.10 5.46
N THR A 197 10.59 -13.29 5.91
CA THR A 197 9.18 -13.62 6.14
C THR A 197 8.87 -13.19 7.56
N ASP A 198 8.39 -11.96 7.69
CA ASP A 198 7.71 -11.54 8.90
C ASP A 198 6.30 -12.12 8.93
N PHE A 199 5.69 -12.16 10.10
CA PHE A 199 4.43 -12.87 10.30
C PHE A 199 3.47 -12.04 11.14
N GLY A 200 2.26 -11.84 10.63
CA GLY A 200 1.23 -11.01 11.25
C GLY A 200 -0.02 -11.82 11.57
N LEU A 201 -0.58 -11.62 12.77
CA LEU A 201 -1.87 -12.17 13.13
C LEU A 201 -2.99 -11.40 12.44
N ARG A 202 -3.90 -12.15 11.80
CA ARG A 202 -5.09 -11.67 11.12
C ARG A 202 -6.30 -12.47 11.57
N SER A 203 -7.46 -11.84 11.56
CA SER A 203 -8.75 -12.51 11.75
C SER A 203 -9.33 -12.90 10.40
N VAL A 204 -9.96 -14.08 10.27
CA VAL A 204 -10.53 -14.59 8.99
C VAL A 204 -11.45 -13.55 8.35
N ILE A 205 -12.45 -13.06 9.07
CA ILE A 205 -13.42 -12.10 8.52
C ILE A 205 -12.79 -10.76 8.13
N HIS A 206 -11.85 -10.25 8.93
CA HIS A 206 -11.17 -9.00 8.61
C HIS A 206 -10.28 -9.16 7.38
N SER A 207 -9.65 -10.33 7.21
CA SER A 207 -8.92 -10.67 5.99
C SER A 207 -9.83 -10.68 4.77
N VAL A 208 -11.01 -11.30 4.87
CA VAL A 208 -11.98 -11.36 3.77
C VAL A 208 -12.41 -9.94 3.34
N LEU A 209 -12.67 -9.06 4.30
CA LEU A 209 -13.08 -7.67 4.03
C LEU A 209 -11.95 -6.82 3.42
N ASP A 210 -10.74 -6.93 3.97
CA ASP A 210 -9.53 -6.20 3.57
C ASP A 210 -9.05 -6.66 2.17
N SER A 211 -9.07 -7.97 1.92
CA SER A 211 -8.74 -8.57 0.63
C SER A 211 -9.88 -8.49 -0.39
N GLY A 212 -11.04 -7.91 -0.05
CA GLY A 212 -12.19 -7.82 -0.95
C GLY A 212 -12.67 -9.18 -1.48
N ASP A 213 -12.53 -10.21 -0.66
CA ASP A 213 -13.01 -11.56 -0.93
C ASP A 213 -14.54 -11.63 -0.81
N TYR A 214 -15.11 -12.76 -1.22
CA TYR A 214 -16.55 -12.91 -1.40
C TYR A 214 -17.31 -12.89 -0.07
N PHE A 215 -17.80 -11.71 0.32
CA PHE A 215 -18.45 -11.47 1.62
C PHE A 215 -19.98 -11.69 1.60
N LYS A 216 -20.62 -11.66 0.43
CA LYS A 216 -22.07 -11.89 0.28
C LYS A 216 -22.60 -13.14 1.01
N PRO A 217 -21.96 -14.33 0.93
CA PRO A 217 -22.47 -15.53 1.58
C PRO A 217 -22.50 -15.43 3.12
N PHE A 218 -21.68 -14.55 3.71
CA PHE A 218 -21.70 -14.29 5.15
C PHE A 218 -23.00 -13.56 5.53
N LEU A 219 -23.31 -12.46 4.83
CA LEU A 219 -24.54 -11.67 5.05
C LEU A 219 -25.82 -12.50 4.85
N GLU A 220 -25.78 -13.50 3.96
CA GLU A 220 -26.91 -14.41 3.70
C GLU A 220 -26.92 -15.68 4.56
N SER A 221 -25.94 -15.87 5.47
CA SER A 221 -25.92 -16.98 6.42
C SER A 221 -26.64 -16.59 7.72
N PRO A 222 -27.78 -17.24 8.07
CA PRO A 222 -28.47 -16.99 9.34
C PRO A 222 -27.59 -17.26 10.57
N GLU A 223 -26.71 -18.25 10.48
CA GLU A 223 -25.83 -18.67 11.57
C GLU A 223 -24.77 -17.60 11.87
N PHE A 224 -24.22 -17.00 10.82
CA PHE A 224 -23.32 -15.86 10.94
C PHE A 224 -24.06 -14.63 11.46
N MET A 225 -25.17 -14.25 10.83
CA MET A 225 -25.93 -13.05 11.19
C MET A 225 -26.45 -13.08 12.64
N LYS A 226 -26.80 -14.26 13.16
CA LYS A 226 -27.22 -14.43 14.55
C LYS A 226 -26.10 -14.12 15.56
N ASN A 227 -24.84 -14.36 15.19
CA ASN A 227 -23.68 -14.21 16.05
C ASN A 227 -22.77 -13.04 15.63
N LEU A 228 -23.25 -12.18 14.73
CA LEU A 228 -22.49 -11.05 14.19
C LEU A 228 -22.09 -10.09 15.30
N LYS A 229 -20.79 -9.84 15.38
CA LYS A 229 -20.14 -8.84 16.25
C LYS A 229 -19.54 -7.76 15.35
N LEU A 230 -20.31 -6.71 15.07
CA LEU A 230 -19.89 -5.60 14.20
C LEU A 230 -18.60 -4.93 14.72
N GLU A 231 -18.55 -4.70 16.03
CA GLU A 231 -17.43 -4.04 16.72
C GLU A 231 -16.37 -5.02 17.22
N HIS A 232 -16.34 -6.24 16.70
CA HIS A 232 -15.23 -7.14 16.97
C HIS A 232 -13.95 -6.57 16.36
N ARG A 233 -12.84 -6.65 17.10
CA ARG A 233 -11.57 -6.07 16.70
C ARG A 233 -10.57 -7.14 16.32
N ASP A 234 -9.90 -6.94 15.18
CA ASP A 234 -8.74 -7.74 14.81
C ASP A 234 -7.52 -7.40 15.71
N PRO A 235 -6.38 -8.10 15.57
CA PRO A 235 -5.20 -7.83 16.37
C PRO A 235 -4.60 -6.41 16.16
N GLN A 236 -4.93 -5.75 15.05
CA GLN A 236 -4.56 -4.36 14.74
C GLN A 236 -5.58 -3.36 15.34
N GLY A 237 -6.65 -3.85 15.97
CA GLY A 237 -7.70 -3.05 16.55
C GLY A 237 -8.76 -2.60 15.56
N ARG A 238 -8.71 -3.01 14.28
CA ARG A 238 -9.70 -2.63 13.27
C ARG A 238 -11.02 -3.33 13.54
N THR A 239 -12.13 -2.63 13.36
CA THR A 239 -13.48 -3.22 13.32
C THR A 239 -13.76 -3.79 11.94
N LEU A 240 -14.88 -4.51 11.77
CA LEU A 240 -15.29 -4.98 10.44
C LEU A 240 -15.44 -3.82 9.45
N PHE A 241 -15.99 -2.68 9.91
CA PHE A 241 -16.14 -1.48 9.10
C PHE A 241 -14.78 -0.91 8.65
N LEU A 242 -13.82 -0.79 9.56
CA LEU A 242 -12.49 -0.29 9.25
C LEU A 242 -11.75 -1.19 8.25
N SER A 243 -11.89 -2.52 8.36
CA SER A 243 -11.35 -3.45 7.36
C SER A 243 -12.03 -3.33 6.00
N ALA A 244 -13.35 -3.13 5.97
CA ALA A 244 -14.08 -2.90 4.72
C ALA A 244 -13.67 -1.58 4.02
N CYS A 245 -13.36 -0.53 4.79
CA CYS A 245 -12.81 0.71 4.22
C CYS A 245 -11.44 0.49 3.57
N ARG A 246 -10.64 -0.48 4.04
CA ARG A 246 -9.31 -0.79 3.51
C ARG A 246 -9.33 -1.79 2.34
N ASN A 247 -10.51 -2.12 1.81
CA ASN A 247 -10.66 -3.12 0.75
C ASN A 247 -9.72 -2.85 -0.44
N GLN A 248 -8.93 -3.87 -0.83
CA GLN A 248 -7.92 -3.76 -1.87
C GLN A 248 -8.46 -3.43 -3.28
N PHE A 249 -9.73 -3.67 -3.57
CA PHE A 249 -10.39 -3.26 -4.83
C PHE A 249 -11.13 -1.92 -4.70
N GLY A 250 -11.42 -1.51 -3.47
CA GLY A 250 -12.10 -0.26 -3.16
C GLY A 250 -13.25 -0.47 -2.19
N ALA A 251 -13.49 0.52 -1.34
CA ALA A 251 -14.66 0.54 -0.46
C ALA A 251 -15.98 0.65 -1.25
N ASP A 252 -15.90 1.19 -2.46
CA ASP A 252 -17.04 1.34 -3.37
C ASP A 252 -17.25 0.10 -4.25
N SER A 253 -16.43 -0.95 -4.10
CA SER A 253 -16.62 -2.18 -4.85
C SER A 253 -17.97 -2.82 -4.50
N PRO A 254 -18.79 -3.17 -5.51
CA PRO A 254 -20.08 -3.80 -5.28
C PRO A 254 -19.96 -5.14 -4.55
N LEU A 255 -20.95 -5.48 -3.72
CA LEU A 255 -21.02 -6.78 -3.06
C LEU A 255 -21.22 -7.94 -4.05
N ASP A 256 -21.84 -7.64 -5.20
CA ASP A 256 -22.30 -8.61 -6.20
C ASP A 256 -21.45 -8.64 -7.48
N GLU A 257 -20.64 -7.61 -7.73
CA GLU A 257 -19.82 -7.53 -8.95
C GLU A 257 -18.38 -7.90 -8.66
N PHE A 258 -17.84 -8.76 -9.51
CA PHE A 258 -16.42 -9.06 -9.51
C PHE A 258 -15.68 -7.89 -10.16
N PRO A 259 -14.43 -7.61 -9.75
CA PRO A 259 -13.52 -6.95 -10.66
C PRO A 259 -13.33 -7.91 -11.82
N HIS A 260 -14.15 -7.75 -12.88
CA HIS A 260 -13.83 -8.31 -14.18
C HIS A 260 -12.36 -7.97 -14.41
N GLN A 261 -11.58 -8.93 -14.91
CA GLN A 261 -10.33 -8.61 -15.56
C GLN A 261 -10.68 -7.68 -16.75
N HIS A 262 -10.91 -6.40 -16.49
CA HIS A 262 -10.83 -5.32 -17.45
C HIS A 262 -9.34 -5.16 -17.79
N THR A 263 -8.74 -6.24 -18.28
CA THR A 263 -7.60 -6.12 -19.15
C THR A 263 -8.06 -5.74 -20.56
N ASP A 264 -9.31 -6.01 -20.98
CA ASP A 264 -9.79 -5.62 -22.32
C ASP A 264 -11.34 -5.56 -22.46
N ALA A 265 -12.02 -4.49 -22.00
CA ALA A 265 -13.41 -4.26 -22.41
C ALA A 265 -13.70 -2.78 -22.71
N GLU A 266 -14.26 -2.54 -23.89
CA GLU A 266 -14.56 -1.22 -24.45
C GLU A 266 -15.55 -0.40 -23.61
N PRO A 267 -15.41 0.94 -23.59
CA PRO A 267 -16.30 1.82 -22.84
C PRO A 267 -17.66 1.94 -23.54
N GLY A 268 -18.72 1.55 -22.84
CA GLY A 268 -20.08 1.57 -23.35
C GLY A 268 -21.12 1.92 -22.29
N LEU A 269 -21.42 3.23 -22.22
CA LEU A 269 -22.71 3.83 -21.83
C LEU A 269 -23.18 3.69 -20.38
N HIS A 270 -22.80 4.64 -19.52
CA HIS A 270 -23.74 5.17 -18.53
C HIS A 270 -23.70 6.70 -18.48
N HIS A 271 -24.89 7.28 -18.71
CA HIS A 271 -25.15 8.70 -18.92
C HIS A 271 -24.95 9.55 -17.66
N GLU A 272 -24.39 10.75 -17.88
CA GLU A 272 -24.40 11.92 -17.01
C GLU A 272 -25.78 12.20 -16.37
N SER A 273 -25.77 12.61 -15.09
CA SER A 273 -26.69 13.66 -14.65
C SER A 273 -26.10 14.47 -13.49
N ASP A 274 -25.66 15.68 -13.82
CA ASP A 274 -25.40 16.79 -12.90
C ASP A 274 -26.69 17.21 -12.18
N GLN A 275 -26.95 16.75 -10.94
CA GLN A 275 -27.78 17.49 -9.97
C GLN A 275 -27.38 17.17 -8.51
N PRO A 276 -27.35 18.17 -7.60
CA PRO A 276 -27.02 17.95 -6.20
C PRO A 276 -28.21 17.31 -5.45
N PRO A 277 -27.99 16.32 -4.56
CA PRO A 277 -29.08 15.68 -3.85
C PRO A 277 -29.67 16.61 -2.80
N GLY A 278 -30.93 16.99 -3.03
CA GLY A 278 -31.77 17.75 -2.11
C GLY A 278 -32.09 16.98 -0.83
N VAL A 279 -32.29 17.76 0.22
CA VAL A 279 -32.66 17.37 1.59
C VAL A 279 -34.02 16.65 1.63
N ASN A 280 -34.10 15.62 2.48
CA ASN A 280 -35.23 14.77 2.88
C ASN A 280 -35.40 13.45 2.10
N SER A 281 -35.22 12.32 2.80
CA SER A 281 -36.30 11.36 3.06
C SER A 281 -35.87 10.24 4.02
N GLY A 282 -36.73 9.96 4.99
CA GLY A 282 -36.72 8.74 5.81
C GLY A 282 -37.30 7.53 5.04
N PRO A 283 -37.68 6.44 5.74
CA PRO A 283 -37.30 5.09 5.34
C PRO A 283 -38.16 4.45 4.26
N SER A 284 -37.46 3.78 3.34
CA SER A 284 -37.80 2.58 2.55
C SER A 284 -39.08 2.59 1.71
N VAL A 285 -38.93 2.51 0.38
CA VAL A 285 -39.45 1.41 -0.47
C VAL A 285 -38.60 1.36 -1.74
N ASN A 286 -38.10 0.16 -2.06
CA ASN A 286 -37.28 -0.20 -3.21
C ASN A 286 -38.04 -0.02 -4.55
N VAL A 287 -37.35 0.31 -5.65
CA VAL A 287 -37.51 -0.21 -7.04
C VAL A 287 -36.90 0.73 -8.11
N LYS A 288 -36.00 0.13 -8.92
CA LYS A 288 -35.41 0.53 -10.23
C LYS A 288 -34.35 1.62 -10.24
N GLY A 289 -33.09 1.20 -10.45
CA GLY A 289 -31.89 2.04 -10.58
C GLY A 289 -31.00 2.05 -9.33
N ALA A 290 -31.16 1.09 -8.41
CA ALA A 290 -30.32 0.99 -7.22
C ALA A 290 -28.91 0.58 -7.66
N GLN A 291 -27.94 1.46 -7.40
CA GLN A 291 -26.52 1.12 -7.38
C GLN A 291 -26.35 -0.17 -6.55
N PRO A 292 -25.50 -1.11 -6.98
CA PRO A 292 -25.32 -2.34 -6.24
C PRO A 292 -24.76 -2.02 -4.85
N GLN A 293 -25.35 -2.62 -3.81
CA GLN A 293 -24.98 -2.37 -2.42
C GLN A 293 -23.51 -2.74 -2.19
N THR A 294 -22.73 -1.87 -1.55
CA THR A 294 -21.33 -2.18 -1.20
C THR A 294 -21.25 -2.87 0.16
N VAL A 295 -20.10 -3.49 0.47
CA VAL A 295 -19.84 -4.06 1.80
C VAL A 295 -19.92 -2.97 2.89
N VAL A 296 -19.40 -1.77 2.60
CA VAL A 296 -19.42 -0.63 3.52
C VAL A 296 -20.87 -0.21 3.80
N GLU A 297 -21.70 -0.09 2.77
CA GLU A 297 -23.12 0.23 2.92
C GLU A 297 -23.85 -0.84 3.73
N ALA A 298 -23.62 -2.12 3.45
CA ALA A 298 -24.23 -3.23 4.19
C ALA A 298 -23.85 -3.22 5.68
N LEU A 299 -22.58 -2.95 6.03
CA LEU A 299 -22.15 -2.86 7.43
C LEU A 299 -22.74 -1.63 8.14
N LEU A 300 -22.88 -0.50 7.45
CA LEU A 300 -23.55 0.69 7.98
C LEU A 300 -25.04 0.44 8.22
N ASP A 301 -25.73 -0.24 7.31
CA ASP A 301 -27.14 -0.62 7.47
C ASP A 301 -27.36 -1.55 8.67
N LEU A 302 -26.36 -2.36 9.00
CA LEU A 302 -26.34 -3.21 10.19
C LEU A 302 -25.99 -2.46 11.48
N GLY A 303 -25.55 -1.20 11.39
CA GLY A 303 -25.25 -0.35 12.54
C GLY A 303 -23.79 -0.37 13.01
N ALA A 304 -22.85 -0.67 12.11
CA ALA A 304 -21.43 -0.54 12.42
C ALA A 304 -21.06 0.91 12.78
N ASP A 305 -20.12 1.11 13.70
CA ASP A 305 -19.67 2.43 14.13
C ASP A 305 -18.57 3.01 13.20
N PRO A 306 -18.88 4.05 12.39
CA PRO A 306 -17.90 4.66 11.50
C PRO A 306 -16.91 5.59 12.24
N LEU A 307 -17.14 5.88 13.53
CA LEU A 307 -16.26 6.71 14.35
C LEU A 307 -15.17 5.90 15.08
N ALA A 308 -15.18 4.57 14.94
CA ALA A 308 -14.17 3.71 15.52
C ALA A 308 -12.77 4.05 14.96
N THR A 309 -11.76 3.86 15.80
CA THR A 309 -10.34 3.90 15.42
C THR A 309 -9.67 2.57 15.70
N ASP A 310 -8.61 2.24 14.98
CA ASP A 310 -7.76 1.08 15.27
C ASP A 310 -6.79 1.32 16.46
N ASN A 311 -5.84 0.42 16.69
CA ASN A 311 -4.86 0.53 17.78
C ASN A 311 -3.89 1.71 17.62
N GLN A 312 -3.72 2.23 16.39
CA GLN A 312 -2.92 3.42 16.10
C GLN A 312 -3.76 4.70 16.08
N GLY A 313 -5.05 4.62 16.39
CA GLY A 313 -5.93 5.78 16.33
C GLY A 313 -6.35 6.15 14.89
N LYS A 314 -6.04 5.32 13.88
CA LYS A 314 -6.47 5.55 12.50
C LYS A 314 -7.98 5.33 12.40
N ASN A 315 -8.68 6.36 11.96
CA ASN A 315 -10.12 6.30 11.68
C ASN A 315 -10.42 5.78 10.25
N ALA A 316 -11.70 5.72 9.90
CA ALA A 316 -12.15 5.22 8.60
C ALA A 316 -11.53 5.94 7.38
N LEU A 317 -11.28 7.25 7.46
CA LEU A 317 -10.66 7.99 6.35
C LEU A 317 -9.20 7.57 6.13
N HIS A 318 -8.45 7.30 7.21
CA HIS A 318 -7.08 6.78 7.08
C HIS A 318 -7.08 5.41 6.40
N GLN A 319 -7.95 4.49 6.85
CA GLN A 319 -8.05 3.15 6.26
C GLN A 319 -8.41 3.20 4.78
N LEU A 320 -9.36 4.07 4.42
CA LEU A 320 -9.79 4.27 3.04
C LEU A 320 -8.65 4.77 2.14
N LEU A 321 -7.88 5.75 2.62
CA LEU A 321 -6.80 6.36 1.85
C LEU A 321 -5.55 5.46 1.76
N GLU A 322 -5.36 4.54 2.70
CA GLU A 322 -4.28 3.53 2.70
C GLU A 322 -4.64 2.24 1.96
N ALA A 323 -5.88 2.09 1.46
CA ALA A 323 -6.29 0.93 0.67
C ALA A 323 -5.39 0.78 -0.57
N HIS A 324 -4.83 -0.41 -0.78
CA HIS A 324 -3.87 -0.68 -1.86
C HIS A 324 -4.12 -2.04 -2.51
N LEU A 325 -4.08 -2.09 -3.84
CA LEU A 325 -4.15 -3.32 -4.62
C LEU A 325 -2.74 -3.87 -4.88
N MET A 326 -2.43 -5.04 -4.31
CA MET A 326 -1.15 -5.71 -4.50
C MET A 326 -0.83 -5.91 -6.00
N GLY A 327 0.22 -5.24 -6.49
CA GLY A 327 0.67 -5.35 -7.88
C GLY A 327 -0.23 -4.65 -8.91
N GLY A 328 -1.15 -3.80 -8.47
CA GLY A 328 -2.03 -3.01 -9.33
C GLY A 328 -1.53 -1.57 -9.51
N ASP A 329 -1.53 -1.09 -10.75
CA ASP A 329 -1.15 0.30 -11.07
C ASP A 329 -2.28 1.32 -10.78
N LYS A 330 -3.50 0.83 -10.51
CA LYS A 330 -4.70 1.67 -10.32
C LYS A 330 -5.07 1.80 -8.84
N PRO A 331 -5.45 3.01 -8.37
CA PRO A 331 -5.93 3.21 -7.02
C PRO A 331 -7.30 2.55 -6.83
N PRO A 332 -7.55 1.90 -5.68
CA PRO A 332 -8.86 1.39 -5.31
C PRO A 332 -9.97 2.46 -5.36
N ALA A 333 -11.18 2.06 -5.74
CA ALA A 333 -12.34 2.95 -5.84
C ALA A 333 -12.91 3.30 -4.45
N ILE A 334 -12.81 4.58 -4.07
CA ILE A 334 -13.14 5.04 -2.70
C ILE A 334 -13.98 6.34 -2.66
N CYS A 335 -14.30 6.92 -3.82
CA CYS A 335 -14.88 8.25 -3.94
C CYS A 335 -16.24 8.40 -3.24
N GLN A 336 -17.15 7.44 -3.42
CA GLN A 336 -18.49 7.49 -2.84
C GLN A 336 -18.42 7.36 -1.32
N THR A 337 -17.64 6.40 -0.83
CA THR A 337 -17.41 6.21 0.61
C THR A 337 -16.69 7.42 1.22
N LEU A 338 -15.70 8.01 0.54
CA LEU A 338 -15.00 9.22 0.99
C LEU A 338 -15.97 10.39 1.16
N HIS A 339 -16.76 10.70 0.12
CA HIS A 339 -17.79 11.73 0.17
C HIS A 339 -18.80 11.49 1.29
N TYR A 340 -19.27 10.25 1.45
CA TYR A 340 -20.23 9.89 2.50
C TYR A 340 -19.65 10.14 3.90
N LEU A 341 -18.42 9.67 4.16
CA LEU A 341 -17.75 9.82 5.45
C LEU A 341 -17.49 11.29 5.78
N ILE A 342 -16.99 12.06 4.82
CA ILE A 342 -16.75 13.50 4.95
C ILE A 342 -18.05 14.24 5.30
N ALA A 343 -19.13 13.96 4.56
CA ALA A 343 -20.39 14.68 4.70
C ALA A 343 -21.13 14.34 6.01
N ARG A 344 -21.05 13.08 6.47
CA ARG A 344 -21.79 12.61 7.65
C ARG A 344 -20.98 12.65 8.95
N PHE A 345 -19.65 12.54 8.86
CA PHE A 345 -18.76 12.45 10.02
C PHE A 345 -17.59 13.45 9.91
N PRO A 346 -17.88 14.77 9.88
CA PRO A 346 -16.85 15.80 9.71
C PRO A 346 -15.79 15.80 10.82
N SER A 347 -16.08 15.21 11.99
CA SER A 347 -15.08 15.02 13.07
C SER A 347 -13.89 14.16 12.65
N LEU A 348 -14.05 13.29 11.64
CA LEU A 348 -12.98 12.41 11.16
C LEU A 348 -11.92 13.16 10.36
N VAL A 349 -12.31 14.23 9.66
CA VAL A 349 -11.48 14.94 8.66
C VAL A 349 -10.17 15.48 9.24
N ASN A 350 -10.20 15.87 10.51
CA ASN A 350 -9.07 16.50 11.21
C ASN A 350 -8.58 15.71 12.43
N GLN A 351 -9.10 14.50 12.66
CA GLN A 351 -8.68 13.65 13.76
C GLN A 351 -7.34 12.99 13.40
N PRO A 352 -6.24 13.29 14.10
CA PRO A 352 -4.97 12.63 13.84
C PRO A 352 -4.94 11.23 14.47
N ASP A 353 -4.12 10.36 13.89
CA ASP A 353 -3.69 9.11 14.51
C ASP A 353 -2.65 9.35 15.64
N HIS A 354 -2.15 8.28 16.26
CA HIS A 354 -1.14 8.35 17.32
C HIS A 354 0.22 8.91 16.85
N ASN A 355 0.48 8.87 15.55
CA ASN A 355 1.65 9.47 14.89
C ASN A 355 1.42 10.93 14.48
N GLY A 356 0.27 11.52 14.83
CA GLY A 356 -0.08 12.89 14.46
C GLY A 356 -0.53 13.03 13.00
N LEU A 357 -0.65 11.94 12.24
CA LEU A 357 -1.10 11.97 10.86
C LEU A 357 -2.60 12.23 10.85
N ALA A 358 -3.00 13.42 10.40
CA ALA A 358 -4.37 13.67 9.94
C ALA A 358 -4.64 13.02 8.56
N PRO A 359 -5.91 12.76 8.18
CA PRO A 359 -6.27 12.15 6.90
C PRO A 359 -5.68 12.84 5.66
N ILE A 360 -5.49 14.17 5.71
CA ILE A 360 -4.85 14.92 4.61
C ILE A 360 -3.40 14.49 4.34
N HIS A 361 -2.63 14.11 5.38
CA HIS A 361 -1.29 13.57 5.20
C HIS A 361 -1.35 12.22 4.48
N THR A 362 -2.28 11.35 4.90
CA THR A 362 -2.49 10.03 4.28
C THR A 362 -2.94 10.16 2.82
N ALA A 363 -3.80 11.13 2.49
CA ALA A 363 -4.20 11.41 1.11
C ALA A 363 -3.01 11.82 0.23
N ILE A 364 -2.06 12.58 0.76
CA ILE A 364 -0.84 12.94 0.03
C ILE A 364 0.11 11.74 -0.10
N ARG A 365 0.23 10.91 0.96
CA ARG A 365 1.00 9.65 0.87
C ARG A 365 0.43 8.71 -0.19
N ARG A 366 -0.90 8.64 -0.34
CA ARG A 366 -1.57 7.88 -1.41
C ARG A 366 -1.08 8.29 -2.80
N MET A 367 -0.84 9.59 -3.02
CA MET A 367 -0.28 10.06 -4.29
C MET A 367 1.10 9.45 -4.56
N TRP A 368 1.93 9.21 -3.54
CA TRP A 368 3.27 8.62 -3.73
C TRP A 368 3.20 7.22 -4.35
N GLN A 369 2.17 6.46 -4.02
CA GLN A 369 1.97 5.09 -4.49
C GLN A 369 1.49 5.03 -5.95
N TYR A 370 0.67 6.00 -6.38
CA TYR A 370 0.01 5.98 -7.70
C TYR A 370 0.58 7.04 -8.66
N SER A 371 1.89 7.23 -8.65
CA SER A 371 2.55 8.31 -9.41
C SER A 371 2.63 8.11 -10.93
N THR A 372 2.46 6.88 -11.39
CA THR A 372 2.79 6.45 -12.76
C THR A 372 1.58 6.11 -13.62
N VAL A 373 0.35 6.49 -13.22
CA VAL A 373 -0.84 6.18 -14.06
C VAL A 373 -0.64 6.84 -15.42
N SER A 374 -0.30 5.98 -16.38
CA SER A 374 0.20 6.36 -17.69
C SER A 374 -0.83 7.23 -18.37
N SER A 375 -0.37 8.32 -18.98
CA SER A 375 -1.19 9.21 -19.79
C SER A 375 -1.92 8.50 -20.95
N LYS A 376 -1.63 7.21 -21.21
CA LYS A 376 -2.42 6.35 -22.10
C LYS A 376 -3.80 5.93 -21.56
N ASP A 377 -4.02 5.97 -20.25
CA ASP A 377 -5.30 5.62 -19.61
C ASP A 377 -6.26 6.82 -19.49
N GLN A 378 -5.90 8.00 -20.02
CA GLN A 378 -6.76 9.19 -20.10
C GLN A 378 -8.05 8.98 -20.93
N LEU A 379 -8.23 7.81 -21.56
CA LEU A 379 -9.42 7.45 -22.32
C LEU A 379 -10.51 6.77 -21.48
N CYS A 380 -10.29 6.54 -20.17
CA CYS A 380 -11.31 6.02 -19.27
C CYS A 380 -11.86 7.15 -18.40
N ASP A 381 -13.08 7.62 -18.67
CA ASP A 381 -13.81 8.64 -17.90
C ASP A 381 -14.01 8.29 -16.40
N GLU A 382 -13.71 7.06 -16.00
CA GLU A 382 -13.88 6.55 -14.63
C GLU A 382 -12.67 6.77 -13.71
N PHE A 383 -11.51 7.19 -14.24
CA PHE A 383 -10.31 7.35 -13.42
C PHE A 383 -10.30 8.68 -12.66
N ARG A 384 -10.56 8.65 -11.35
CA ARG A 384 -10.36 9.80 -10.46
C ARG A 384 -8.91 9.86 -9.95
N PRO A 385 -8.13 10.90 -10.28
CA PRO A 385 -6.76 11.04 -9.80
C PRO A 385 -6.66 11.15 -8.26
N PRO A 386 -5.60 10.59 -7.64
CA PRO A 386 -5.38 10.64 -6.19
C PRO A 386 -5.38 12.05 -5.58
N GLU A 387 -4.99 13.08 -6.35
CA GLU A 387 -5.03 14.47 -5.91
C GLU A 387 -6.44 14.95 -5.53
N ASP A 388 -7.48 14.39 -6.14
CA ASP A 388 -8.87 14.79 -5.90
C ASP A 388 -9.29 14.45 -4.46
N CYS A 389 -8.77 13.36 -3.87
CA CYS A 389 -8.97 13.04 -2.46
C CYS A 389 -8.45 14.16 -1.53
N VAL A 390 -7.33 14.79 -1.90
CA VAL A 390 -6.80 15.94 -1.15
C VAL A 390 -7.73 17.14 -1.30
N LEU A 391 -8.20 17.43 -2.53
CA LEU A 391 -9.11 18.54 -2.79
C LEU A 391 -10.44 18.39 -2.03
N GLU A 392 -11.03 17.20 -2.02
CA GLU A 392 -12.26 16.90 -1.29
C GLU A 392 -12.09 17.09 0.22
N LEU A 393 -10.97 16.64 0.79
CA LEU A 393 -10.65 16.88 2.20
C LEU A 393 -10.49 18.39 2.49
N LEU A 394 -9.85 19.15 1.60
CA LEU A 394 -9.73 20.60 1.75
C LEU A 394 -11.09 21.30 1.73
N GLU A 395 -11.97 20.91 0.80
CA GLU A 395 -13.35 21.40 0.72
C GLU A 395 -14.16 21.03 1.97
N ALA A 396 -13.88 19.87 2.57
CA ALA A 396 -14.43 19.44 3.85
C ALA A 396 -13.90 20.18 5.08
N GLY A 397 -12.94 21.09 4.91
CA GLY A 397 -12.32 21.83 6.01
C GLY A 397 -11.16 21.10 6.69
N ALA A 398 -10.44 20.24 5.95
CA ALA A 398 -9.18 19.69 6.43
C ALA A 398 -8.18 20.80 6.76
N ASN A 399 -7.50 20.63 7.89
CA ASN A 399 -6.51 21.55 8.41
C ASN A 399 -5.22 21.42 7.60
N VAL A 400 -5.08 22.29 6.60
CA VAL A 400 -3.86 22.49 5.79
C VAL A 400 -2.59 22.76 6.61
N HIS A 401 -2.74 23.19 7.86
CA HIS A 401 -1.65 23.52 8.77
C HIS A 401 -1.37 22.41 9.79
N ALA A 402 -1.99 21.24 9.64
CA ALA A 402 -1.74 20.09 10.48
C ALA A 402 -0.25 19.72 10.46
N ARG A 403 0.19 19.16 11.59
CA ARG A 403 1.55 18.68 11.80
C ARG A 403 1.50 17.27 12.36
N ASP A 404 2.37 16.42 11.84
CA ASP A 404 2.59 15.08 12.39
C ASP A 404 3.47 15.12 13.67
N ALA A 405 3.74 13.95 14.25
CA ALA A 405 4.64 13.81 15.41
C ALA A 405 6.10 14.20 15.10
N SER A 406 6.50 14.12 13.83
CA SER A 406 7.82 14.53 13.32
C SER A 406 7.89 16.02 12.96
N ASN A 407 6.83 16.79 13.25
CA ASN A 407 6.70 18.21 12.94
C ASN A 407 6.74 18.51 11.42
N ASN A 408 6.46 17.53 10.56
CA ASN A 408 6.21 17.76 9.15
C ASN A 408 4.83 18.40 8.97
N THR A 409 4.75 19.36 8.06
CA THR A 409 3.49 19.93 7.60
C THR A 409 3.04 19.26 6.31
N VAL A 410 1.81 19.53 5.87
CA VAL A 410 1.31 19.18 4.54
C VAL A 410 2.28 19.56 3.40
N ILE A 411 3.00 20.67 3.54
CA ILE A 411 4.00 21.12 2.55
C ILE A 411 5.24 20.20 2.52
N HIS A 412 5.66 19.64 3.66
CA HIS A 412 6.76 18.67 3.69
C HIS A 412 6.36 17.39 2.93
N TYR A 413 5.14 16.90 3.15
CA TYR A 413 4.60 15.73 2.43
C TYR A 413 4.49 15.96 0.92
N LEU A 414 4.01 17.14 0.50
CA LEU A 414 3.96 17.47 -0.93
C LEU A 414 5.35 17.64 -1.54
N ALA A 415 6.27 18.30 -0.84
CA ALA A 415 7.64 18.47 -1.30
C ALA A 415 8.35 17.13 -1.50
N ASP A 416 8.06 16.15 -0.64
CA ASP A 416 8.58 14.80 -0.82
C ASP A 416 7.85 13.99 -1.92
N GLY A 417 6.64 14.39 -2.28
CA GLY A 417 5.76 13.75 -3.26
C GLY A 417 6.07 13.99 -4.74
N PHE A 418 7.34 14.12 -5.11
CA PHE A 418 7.78 14.26 -6.51
C PHE A 418 7.20 15.49 -7.23
N LEU A 419 7.26 16.68 -6.61
CA LEU A 419 6.86 17.94 -7.28
C LEU A 419 7.63 18.19 -8.59
N ASP A 420 8.77 17.53 -8.74
CA ASP A 420 9.72 17.71 -9.80
C ASP A 420 9.63 16.57 -10.85
N ALA A 421 8.61 15.71 -10.78
CA ALA A 421 8.23 14.76 -11.83
C ALA A 421 7.67 15.47 -13.07
N PHE A 422 7.79 14.89 -14.26
CA PHE A 422 7.39 15.56 -15.51
C PHE A 422 5.87 15.54 -15.71
N ASP A 423 5.37 14.50 -16.39
CA ASP A 423 3.97 14.40 -16.81
C ASP A 423 3.04 14.12 -15.62
N GLY A 424 3.44 13.22 -14.71
CA GLY A 424 2.67 12.88 -13.49
C GLY A 424 2.73 13.95 -12.39
N GLY A 425 3.68 14.91 -12.48
CA GLY A 425 3.91 15.92 -11.44
C GLY A 425 3.05 17.19 -11.56
N ASN A 426 2.40 17.43 -12.71
CA ASN A 426 1.67 18.68 -12.97
C ASN A 426 0.56 18.96 -11.95
N ARG A 427 -0.30 17.96 -11.69
CA ARG A 427 -1.39 18.11 -10.71
C ARG A 427 -0.85 18.33 -9.29
N ARG A 428 0.27 17.69 -8.94
CA ARG A 428 0.95 17.87 -7.65
C ARG A 428 1.50 19.28 -7.48
N ARG A 429 2.14 19.82 -8.53
CA ARG A 429 2.59 21.22 -8.55
C ARG A 429 1.42 22.19 -8.42
N GLN A 430 0.33 21.96 -9.15
CA GLN A 430 -0.89 22.79 -9.02
C GLN A 430 -1.45 22.76 -7.60
N LEU A 431 -1.56 21.58 -6.99
CA LEU A 431 -1.96 21.42 -5.59
C LEU A 431 -1.00 22.15 -4.64
N PHE A 432 0.31 21.99 -4.84
CA PHE A 432 1.34 22.68 -4.07
C PHE A 432 1.22 24.21 -4.16
N TYR A 433 1.12 24.76 -5.36
CA TYR A 433 0.96 26.21 -5.55
C TYR A 433 -0.35 26.72 -4.97
N MET A 434 -1.45 25.97 -5.13
CA MET A 434 -2.72 26.32 -4.52
C MET A 434 -2.61 26.40 -2.98
N LEU A 435 -1.95 25.44 -2.33
CA LEU A 435 -1.75 25.48 -0.88
C LEU A 435 -0.90 26.67 -0.44
N LEU A 436 0.15 26.99 -1.20
CA LEU A 436 1.00 28.14 -0.91
C LEU A 436 0.25 29.47 -1.03
N ASP A 437 -0.47 29.66 -2.15
CA ASP A 437 -1.07 30.94 -2.53
C ASP A 437 -2.43 31.18 -1.85
N LYS A 438 -3.29 30.16 -1.77
CA LYS A 438 -4.66 30.29 -1.24
C LYS A 438 -4.75 29.98 0.26
N TYR A 439 -3.92 29.07 0.74
CA TYR A 439 -4.03 28.52 2.10
C TYR A 439 -2.92 28.99 3.03
N GLN A 440 -2.20 30.06 2.69
CA GLN A 440 -1.17 30.68 3.55
C GLN A 440 -0.04 29.70 3.97
N CYS A 441 0.16 28.62 3.21
CA CYS A 441 1.21 27.65 3.53
C CYS A 441 2.62 28.14 3.17
N ALA A 442 2.74 29.27 2.46
CA ALA A 442 4.00 29.93 2.13
C ALA A 442 4.91 30.17 3.36
N GLN A 443 4.32 30.43 4.53
CA GLN A 443 5.07 30.62 5.77
C GLN A 443 5.86 29.38 6.22
N TYR A 444 5.52 28.19 5.70
CA TYR A 444 6.21 26.94 6.03
C TYR A 444 7.33 26.57 5.05
N ILE A 445 7.58 27.35 4.00
CA ILE A 445 8.56 27.01 2.96
C ILE A 445 9.99 26.80 3.51
N ASN A 446 10.32 27.50 4.60
CA ASN A 446 11.58 27.40 5.33
C ASN A 446 11.44 26.77 6.72
N SER A 447 10.25 26.26 7.07
CA SER A 447 10.07 25.57 8.35
C SER A 447 10.76 24.22 8.28
N ALA A 448 11.63 23.93 9.24
CA ALA A 448 12.26 22.63 9.34
C ALA A 448 11.42 21.66 10.19
N ASN A 449 11.37 20.39 9.79
CA ASN A 449 10.81 19.30 10.59
C ASN A 449 11.75 18.94 11.76
N ASN A 450 11.39 17.92 12.54
CA ASN A 450 12.22 17.46 13.67
C ASN A 450 13.59 16.92 13.24
N LEU A 451 13.77 16.56 11.96
CA LEU A 451 15.06 16.17 11.36
C LEU A 451 15.89 17.36 10.88
N GLY A 452 15.39 18.59 11.01
CA GLY A 452 16.07 19.79 10.52
C GLY A 452 15.95 19.97 9.00
N LEU A 453 15.04 19.24 8.36
CA LEU A 453 14.83 19.28 6.91
C LEU A 453 13.68 20.23 6.58
N THR A 454 13.94 21.12 5.64
CA THR A 454 12.96 22.03 5.05
C THR A 454 12.32 21.43 3.79
N PRO A 455 11.18 21.95 3.32
CA PRO A 455 10.56 21.53 2.05
C PRO A 455 11.51 21.52 0.85
N ILE A 456 12.41 22.51 0.71
CA ILE A 456 13.38 22.51 -0.40
C ILE A 456 14.39 21.36 -0.27
N GLN A 457 14.81 21.03 0.95
CA GLN A 457 15.68 19.87 1.18
C GLN A 457 14.97 18.56 0.86
N LEU A 458 13.68 18.42 1.21
CA LEU A 458 12.88 17.23 0.88
C LEU A 458 12.60 17.10 -0.63
N MET A 459 12.38 18.22 -1.32
CA MET A 459 12.22 18.23 -2.77
C MET A 459 13.52 17.83 -3.47
N LEU A 460 14.67 18.33 -3.00
CA LEU A 460 15.98 18.06 -3.57
C LEU A 460 16.62 16.75 -3.11
N SER A 461 16.22 16.22 -1.95
CA SER A 461 16.65 14.92 -1.48
C SER A 461 16.01 13.88 -2.38
N TYR A 462 16.71 13.56 -3.45
CA TYR A 462 16.42 12.37 -4.20
C TYR A 462 16.75 11.21 -3.25
N THR A 463 15.74 10.40 -2.97
CA THR A 463 15.89 9.16 -2.24
C THR A 463 16.09 8.06 -3.29
N GLU A 464 16.62 6.88 -2.92
CA GLU A 464 16.79 5.78 -3.91
C GLU A 464 15.47 5.45 -4.63
N CYS A 465 14.35 5.52 -3.92
CA CYS A 465 13.00 5.38 -4.50
C CYS A 465 12.65 6.48 -5.52
N LYS A 466 13.13 7.72 -5.34
CA LYS A 466 12.94 8.79 -6.34
C LYS A 466 13.72 8.51 -7.63
N ASP A 467 14.90 7.89 -7.51
CA ASP A 467 15.76 7.61 -8.66
C ASP A 467 15.14 6.65 -9.67
N GLU A 468 14.50 5.57 -9.22
CA GLU A 468 13.93 4.59 -10.13
C GLU A 468 12.80 5.20 -10.97
N ILE A 469 11.82 5.86 -10.33
CA ILE A 469 10.69 6.49 -11.03
C ILE A 469 11.15 7.56 -12.00
N HIS A 470 12.09 8.43 -11.60
CA HIS A 470 12.64 9.43 -12.51
C HIS A 470 13.48 8.81 -13.64
N SER A 471 14.14 7.66 -13.42
CA SER A 471 14.85 6.90 -14.45
C SER A 471 13.88 6.31 -15.49
N TRP A 472 12.72 5.82 -15.06
CA TRP A 472 11.65 5.35 -15.95
C TRP A 472 11.01 6.49 -16.76
N GLU A 473 10.65 7.59 -16.09
CA GLU A 473 10.13 8.80 -16.75
C GLU A 473 11.15 9.33 -17.77
N TRP A 474 12.43 9.40 -17.37
CA TRP A 474 13.51 9.84 -18.24
C TRP A 474 13.66 8.94 -19.48
N SER A 475 13.68 7.63 -19.28
CA SER A 475 13.72 6.67 -20.36
C SER A 475 12.55 6.91 -21.32
N SER A 476 11.33 7.05 -20.80
CA SER A 476 10.14 7.36 -21.58
C SER A 476 10.26 8.68 -22.36
N CYS A 477 10.77 9.75 -21.76
CA CYS A 477 11.01 11.02 -22.43
C CYS A 477 12.02 10.91 -23.58
N TYR A 478 13.09 10.12 -23.39
CA TYR A 478 14.10 9.86 -24.42
C TYR A 478 13.53 9.08 -25.60
N TRP A 479 12.72 8.05 -25.35
CA TRP A 479 12.07 7.25 -26.40
C TRP A 479 10.97 8.02 -27.15
N ASN A 480 10.30 8.97 -26.48
CA ASN A 480 9.16 9.70 -27.03
C ASN A 480 9.46 11.12 -27.55
N ASN A 481 10.74 11.55 -27.57
CA ASN A 481 11.14 12.92 -27.96
C ASN A 481 10.37 14.02 -27.20
N LEU A 482 10.06 13.78 -25.93
CA LEU A 482 9.34 14.74 -25.07
C LEU A 482 10.25 15.95 -24.73
N PRO A 483 9.66 17.13 -24.44
CA PRO A 483 10.40 18.40 -24.36
C PRO A 483 11.53 18.43 -23.32
N ASN A 484 12.44 19.40 -23.49
CA ASN A 484 13.52 19.72 -22.55
C ASN A 484 13.01 19.74 -21.10
N MET A 485 13.77 19.18 -20.16
CA MET A 485 13.39 19.02 -18.75
C MET A 485 13.64 20.25 -17.88
N GLN A 486 14.44 21.19 -18.39
CA GLN A 486 14.73 22.48 -17.73
C GLN A 486 13.50 23.32 -17.35
N PRO A 487 12.39 23.37 -18.11
CA PRO A 487 11.22 24.17 -17.78
C PRO A 487 10.58 23.82 -16.43
N VAL A 488 10.57 22.54 -16.03
CA VAL A 488 9.97 22.13 -14.74
C VAL A 488 10.81 22.60 -13.56
N ASP A 489 12.14 22.42 -13.62
CA ASP A 489 13.03 22.91 -12.57
C ASP A 489 13.08 24.45 -12.53
N GLU A 490 13.07 25.12 -13.68
CA GLU A 490 12.99 26.59 -13.78
C GLU A 490 11.72 27.14 -13.13
N GLU A 491 10.57 26.56 -13.45
CA GLU A 491 9.27 26.91 -12.86
C GLU A 491 9.28 26.70 -11.34
N LEU A 492 9.66 25.49 -10.90
CA LEU A 492 9.61 25.10 -9.50
C LEU A 492 10.59 25.93 -8.66
N PHE A 493 11.86 26.02 -9.07
CA PHE A 493 12.85 26.84 -8.36
C PHE A 493 12.49 28.32 -8.40
N GLY A 494 11.91 28.80 -9.51
CA GLY A 494 11.35 30.15 -9.60
C GLY A 494 10.30 30.39 -8.51
N LYS A 495 9.35 29.47 -8.34
CA LYS A 495 8.33 29.56 -7.30
C LYS A 495 8.94 29.49 -5.88
N PHE A 496 9.89 28.60 -5.62
CA PHE A 496 10.60 28.56 -4.33
C PHE A 496 11.33 29.89 -4.05
N ASP A 497 11.95 30.49 -5.06
CA ASP A 497 12.65 31.77 -4.94
C ASP A 497 11.70 32.94 -4.65
N GLU A 498 10.55 32.99 -5.33
CA GLU A 498 9.49 33.98 -5.07
C GLU A 498 8.99 33.94 -3.62
N LEU A 499 8.99 32.75 -3.01
CA LEU A 499 8.57 32.54 -1.62
C LEU A 499 9.67 32.87 -0.60
N GLY A 500 10.85 33.30 -1.04
CA GLY A 500 11.97 33.63 -0.16
C GLY A 500 12.61 32.39 0.48
N THR A 501 12.73 31.30 -0.28
CA THR A 501 13.38 30.08 0.18
C THR A 501 14.82 30.35 0.62
N ASP A 502 15.22 29.80 1.76
CA ASP A 502 16.59 29.83 2.22
C ASP A 502 17.41 28.76 1.48
N TRP A 503 18.17 29.20 0.48
CA TRP A 503 19.05 28.33 -0.29
C TRP A 503 20.31 27.90 0.51
N MET A 504 20.62 28.54 1.63
CA MET A 504 21.83 28.30 2.43
C MET A 504 21.62 27.27 3.55
N VAL A 505 20.45 26.63 3.60
CA VAL A 505 20.09 25.64 4.62
C VAL A 505 21.11 24.51 4.71
N ARG A 506 21.30 24.04 5.95
CA ARG A 506 22.09 22.86 6.27
C ARG A 506 21.25 21.90 7.09
N ASP A 507 21.38 20.61 6.80
CA ASP A 507 20.73 19.58 7.60
C ASP A 507 21.53 19.25 8.87
N LYS A 508 21.05 18.26 9.64
CA LYS A 508 21.71 17.77 10.86
C LYS A 508 23.08 17.13 10.63
N PHE A 509 23.48 16.85 9.40
CA PHE A 509 24.81 16.35 9.04
C PHE A 509 25.72 17.45 8.48
N GLY A 510 25.27 18.71 8.51
CA GLY A 510 26.00 19.85 7.96
C GLY A 510 25.97 19.94 6.44
N ARG A 511 25.21 19.08 5.76
CA ARG A 511 25.10 19.02 4.29
C ARG A 511 24.32 20.23 3.77
N THR A 512 24.85 20.87 2.73
CA THR A 512 24.17 21.94 1.98
C THR A 512 23.28 21.36 0.87
N LEU A 513 22.46 22.19 0.21
CA LEU A 513 21.66 21.76 -0.94
C LEU A 513 22.51 21.17 -2.09
N LEU A 514 23.76 21.63 -2.27
CA LEU A 514 24.68 21.05 -3.26
C LEU A 514 25.04 19.59 -2.94
N HIS A 515 25.17 19.23 -1.66
CA HIS A 515 25.42 17.85 -1.27
C HIS A 515 24.23 16.97 -1.62
N GLY A 516 23.01 17.42 -1.30
CA GLY A 516 21.77 16.69 -1.61
C GLY A 516 21.58 16.42 -3.11
N VAL A 517 21.84 17.43 -3.96
CA VAL A 517 21.76 17.27 -5.43
C VAL A 517 22.75 16.24 -5.99
N LEU A 518 23.89 16.02 -5.31
CA LEU A 518 24.98 15.16 -5.78
C LEU A 518 24.96 13.75 -5.20
N GLN A 519 24.23 13.51 -4.11
CA GLN A 519 24.19 12.18 -3.50
C GLN A 519 23.46 11.11 -4.33
N VAL A 520 22.86 11.47 -5.47
CA VAL A 520 21.73 10.69 -5.98
C VAL A 520 21.72 10.52 -7.49
N GLN A 521 21.28 9.38 -8.04
CA GLN A 521 21.52 8.97 -9.44
C GLN A 521 20.61 9.64 -10.49
N ALA A 522 20.27 10.91 -10.28
CA ALA A 522 19.52 11.70 -11.26
C ALA A 522 20.30 11.95 -12.55
N CYS A 523 19.57 12.29 -13.62
CA CYS A 523 20.14 12.67 -14.91
C CYS A 523 21.15 13.81 -14.78
N MET A 524 22.32 13.65 -15.41
CA MET A 524 23.43 14.59 -15.35
C MET A 524 23.04 16.01 -15.76
N THR A 525 22.19 16.19 -16.77
CA THR A 525 21.80 17.54 -17.24
C THR A 525 20.99 18.29 -16.18
N ARG A 526 20.13 17.58 -15.45
CA ARG A 526 19.32 18.11 -14.36
C ARG A 526 20.19 18.49 -13.16
N VAL A 527 21.09 17.58 -12.76
CA VAL A 527 22.10 17.81 -11.71
C VAL A 527 22.95 19.04 -12.04
N GLN A 528 23.46 19.15 -13.28
CA GLN A 528 24.26 20.28 -13.74
C GLN A 528 23.50 21.61 -13.65
N TRP A 529 22.23 21.64 -14.07
CA TRP A 529 21.40 22.85 -14.00
C TRP A 529 21.16 23.26 -12.54
N ARG A 530 20.74 22.33 -11.68
CA ARG A 530 20.49 22.61 -10.25
C ARG A 530 21.76 23.08 -9.55
N CYS A 531 22.91 22.46 -9.82
CA CYS A 531 24.21 22.93 -9.31
C CYS A 531 24.50 24.37 -9.72
N ARG A 532 24.35 24.73 -11.01
CA ARG A 532 24.55 26.11 -11.47
C ARG A 532 23.61 27.09 -10.78
N TYR A 533 22.34 26.74 -10.64
CA TYR A 533 21.35 27.59 -9.99
C TYR A 533 21.71 27.84 -8.52
N LEU A 534 22.04 26.79 -7.76
CA LEU A 534 22.43 26.89 -6.36
C LEU A 534 23.71 27.72 -6.17
N LEU A 535 24.70 27.55 -7.05
CA LEU A 535 25.91 28.38 -7.04
C LEU A 535 25.60 29.86 -7.32
N GLN A 536 24.68 30.13 -8.27
CA GLN A 536 24.21 31.50 -8.53
C GLN A 536 23.48 32.11 -7.33
N LYS A 537 22.78 31.29 -6.53
CA LYS A 537 22.17 31.70 -5.26
C LYS A 537 23.18 31.89 -4.13
N GLY A 538 24.46 31.58 -4.35
CA GLY A 538 25.54 31.78 -3.40
C GLY A 538 25.81 30.61 -2.47
N VAL A 539 25.30 29.40 -2.78
CA VAL A 539 25.59 28.22 -1.97
C VAL A 539 27.08 27.91 -2.08
N ASP A 540 27.77 27.88 -0.95
CA ASP A 540 29.22 27.69 -0.90
C ASP A 540 29.63 26.31 -1.45
N PRO A 541 30.35 26.22 -2.58
CA PRO A 541 30.84 24.94 -3.11
C PRO A 541 31.90 24.29 -2.22
N MET A 542 32.54 25.08 -1.34
CA MET A 542 33.60 24.64 -0.42
C MET A 542 33.07 24.29 0.97
N ALA A 543 31.76 24.40 1.18
CA ALA A 543 31.13 23.94 2.40
C ALA A 543 31.41 22.44 2.59
N ARG A 544 31.85 22.10 3.81
CA ARG A 544 32.01 20.72 4.23
C ARG A 544 30.80 20.28 5.06
N ASP A 545 30.40 19.03 4.87
CA ASP A 545 29.53 18.31 5.80
C ASP A 545 30.32 17.84 7.05
N PHE A 546 29.66 17.12 7.96
CA PHE A 546 30.28 16.60 9.18
C PHE A 546 31.23 15.43 8.95
N GLU A 547 31.17 14.78 7.77
CA GLU A 547 32.19 13.81 7.33
C GLU A 547 33.40 14.50 6.71
N GLY A 548 33.34 15.81 6.51
CA GLY A 548 34.39 16.62 5.91
C GLY A 548 34.40 16.61 4.38
N LYS A 549 33.38 16.01 3.75
CA LYS A 549 33.21 15.97 2.29
C LYS A 549 32.64 17.30 1.80
N THR A 550 33.04 17.70 0.60
CA THR A 550 32.50 18.83 -0.15
C THR A 550 31.61 18.34 -1.31
N ALA A 551 30.88 19.26 -1.93
CA ALA A 551 30.16 18.98 -3.18
C ALA A 551 31.08 18.38 -4.25
N ARG A 552 32.32 18.86 -4.36
CA ARG A 552 33.31 18.35 -5.31
C ARG A 552 33.67 16.89 -5.04
N ASP A 553 33.85 16.51 -3.77
CA ASP A 553 34.19 15.14 -3.39
C ASP A 553 33.08 14.18 -3.83
N LEU A 554 31.81 14.56 -3.62
CA LEU A 554 30.66 13.78 -4.09
C LEU A 554 30.58 13.72 -5.63
N ALA A 555 30.86 14.83 -6.33
CA ALA A 555 30.88 14.83 -7.80
C ALA A 555 32.00 13.93 -8.38
N LEU A 556 33.13 13.78 -7.68
CA LEU A 556 34.22 12.85 -8.04
C LEU A 556 33.78 11.40 -7.91
N GLU A 557 33.09 11.05 -6.83
CA GLU A 557 32.55 9.70 -6.58
C GLU A 557 31.61 9.27 -7.72
N ARG A 558 30.85 10.21 -8.30
CA ARG A 558 29.93 9.98 -9.44
C ARG A 558 30.61 9.90 -10.81
N GLN A 559 31.86 10.32 -10.93
CA GLN A 559 32.58 10.45 -12.22
C GLN A 559 31.91 11.44 -13.21
N ASP A 560 31.18 12.46 -12.72
CA ASP A 560 30.56 13.50 -13.56
C ASP A 560 31.55 14.63 -13.88
N SER A 561 32.28 14.50 -14.98
CA SER A 561 33.28 15.47 -15.44
C SER A 561 32.74 16.88 -15.68
N THR A 562 31.47 17.01 -16.06
CA THR A 562 30.89 18.33 -16.38
C THR A 562 30.50 19.05 -15.10
N THR A 563 29.89 18.36 -14.16
CA THR A 563 29.54 18.92 -12.84
C THR A 563 30.80 19.27 -12.04
N LEU A 564 31.86 18.45 -12.13
CA LEU A 564 33.17 18.77 -11.56
C LEU A 564 33.73 20.09 -12.08
N ARG A 565 33.68 20.32 -13.39
CA ARG A 565 34.14 21.59 -13.98
C ARG A 565 33.30 22.79 -13.49
N ILE A 566 31.98 22.63 -13.37
CA ILE A 566 31.09 23.69 -12.86
C ILE A 566 31.49 24.06 -11.42
N LEU A 567 31.76 23.07 -10.58
CA LEU A 567 32.19 23.28 -9.20
C LEU A 567 33.59 23.91 -9.14
N GLU A 568 34.55 23.43 -9.95
CA GLU A 568 35.89 24.00 -10.06
C GLU A 568 35.89 25.48 -10.43
N GLU A 569 35.10 25.86 -11.43
CA GLU A 569 34.95 27.25 -11.86
C GLU A 569 34.40 28.11 -10.73
N ALA A 570 33.42 27.60 -9.98
CA ALA A 570 32.83 28.31 -8.85
C ALA A 570 33.77 28.42 -7.63
N GLU A 571 34.54 27.37 -7.33
CA GLU A 571 35.58 27.37 -6.29
C GLU A 571 36.66 28.42 -6.59
N GLN A 572 37.12 28.48 -7.85
CA GLN A 572 38.07 29.48 -8.31
C GLN A 572 37.47 30.88 -8.19
N ALA A 573 36.24 31.10 -8.65
CA ALA A 573 35.57 32.39 -8.54
C ALA A 573 35.44 32.85 -7.06
N ALA A 574 35.07 31.94 -6.16
CA ALA A 574 34.97 32.22 -4.73
C ALA A 574 36.34 32.55 -4.09
N ALA A 575 37.42 31.93 -4.56
CA ALA A 575 38.79 32.22 -4.11
C ALA A 575 39.28 33.60 -4.59
N HIS A 576 38.91 34.03 -5.80
CA HIS A 576 39.34 35.32 -6.38
C HIS A 576 38.51 36.51 -5.87
N GLY A 577 37.28 36.30 -5.40
CA GLY A 577 36.41 37.34 -4.82
C GLY A 577 36.68 37.71 -3.35
N LYS A 578 37.62 37.04 -2.69
CA LYS A 578 38.01 37.29 -1.28
C LYS A 578 39.30 38.14 -1.11
N ASN A 579 39.82 38.74 -2.17
CA ASN A 579 40.98 39.63 -2.16
C ASN A 579 40.63 41.11 -2.14
#